data_AF-A0A821F189-F1
#
_entry.id   AF-A0A821F189-F1
#
_cell.length_a   1.000
_cell.length_b   1.000
_cell.length_c   1.000
_cell.angle_alpha   90.00
_cell.angle_beta   90.00
_cell.angle_gamma   90.00
#
_symmetry.space_group_name_H-M   'P 1'
#
loop_
_entity.id
_entity.type
_entity.pdbx_description
1 polymer ?
#
loop_
_entity_poly.entity_id
_entity_poly.type
_entity_poly.pdbx_seq_one_letter_code
_entity_poly.pdbx_strand_id
1 'polypeptide(L)' 'VTLVVDETRFVIDPQLFRAHTNTMLGRMFSSSWETSLIPNQRGEYEIANGISATIFRALLDFYSIGTIRCPPSVS' A
#
# COMPACT_ATOMS: atom_id res chain seq x y z
N VAL A 1 0.75 2.91 9.89
CA VAL A 1 -0.60 2.48 9.43
C VAL A 1 -0.55 1.00 9.10
N THR A 2 -1.65 0.27 9.33
CA THR A 2 -1.75 -1.15 8.98
C THR A 2 -2.60 -1.29 7.74
N LEU A 3 -2.01 -1.82 6.68
CA LEU A 3 -2.72 -2.18 5.45
C LEU A 3 -2.96 -3.69 5.43
N VAL A 4 -4.14 -4.08 4.97
CA VAL A 4 -4.49 -5.49 4.75
C VAL A 4 -4.62 -5.68 3.25
N VAL A 5 -3.80 -6.59 2.71
CA VAL A 5 -3.81 -6.99 1.30
C VAL A 5 -3.74 -8.50 1.27
N ASP A 6 -4.72 -9.15 0.64
CA ASP A 6 -4.76 -10.62 0.52
C ASP A 6 -4.60 -11.30 1.89
N GLU A 7 -5.41 -10.83 2.87
CA GLU A 7 -5.39 -11.21 4.29
C GLU A 7 -4.06 -10.98 5.05
N THR A 8 -3.04 -10.51 4.35
CA THR A 8 -1.71 -10.24 4.88
C THR A 8 -1.61 -8.81 5.38
N ARG A 9 -1.06 -8.64 6.58
CA ARG A 9 -0.90 -7.34 7.24
C ARG A 9 0.46 -6.73 6.92
N PHE A 10 0.44 -5.49 6.46
CA PHE A 10 1.62 -4.67 6.22
C PHE A 10 1.59 -3.47 7.16
N VAL A 11 2.54 -3.45 8.10
CA VAL A 11 2.76 -2.29 8.97
C VAL A 11 3.78 -1.39 8.28
N ILE A 12 3.37 -0.16 8.00
CA ILE A 12 4.17 0.79 7.23
C ILE A 12 4.08 2.20 7.83
N ASP A 13 5.10 3.00 7.59
CA ASP A 13 5.07 4.44 7.89
C ASP A 13 4.28 5.17 6.78
N PRO A 14 3.20 5.90 7.08
CA PRO A 14 2.49 6.71 6.08
C PRO A 14 3.38 7.70 5.33
N GLN A 15 4.48 8.16 5.93
CA GLN A 15 5.42 9.08 5.27
C GLN A 15 6.06 8.47 4.02
N LEU A 16 6.20 7.12 3.97
CA LEU A 16 6.70 6.38 2.83
C LEU A 16 5.92 6.70 1.55
N PHE A 17 4.60 6.81 1.67
CA PHE A 17 3.73 7.14 0.55
C PHE A 17 3.65 8.63 0.27
N ARG A 18 3.71 9.46 1.31
CA ARG A 18 3.58 10.92 1.18
C ARG A 18 4.65 11.53 0.30
N ALA A 19 5.83 10.94 0.26
CA ALA A 19 6.92 11.31 -0.64
C ALA A 19 6.57 11.14 -2.15
N HIS A 20 5.52 10.39 -2.48
CA HIS A 20 5.19 9.96 -3.83
C HIS A 20 3.76 10.37 -4.24
N THR A 21 3.45 11.67 -4.16
CA THR A 21 2.11 12.26 -4.39
C THR A 21 1.53 12.03 -5.78
N ASN A 22 2.34 11.62 -6.76
CA ASN A 22 1.91 11.22 -8.09
C ASN A 22 1.34 9.79 -8.16
N THR A 23 1.47 9.00 -7.10
CA THR A 23 0.94 7.62 -7.02
C THR A 23 -0.43 7.58 -6.35
N MET A 24 -1.22 6.53 -6.58
CA MET A 24 -2.52 6.36 -5.92
C MET A 24 -2.37 6.36 -4.39
N LEU A 25 -1.47 5.54 -3.84
CA LEU A 25 -1.22 5.50 -2.39
C LEU A 25 -0.67 6.83 -1.87
N GLY A 26 0.24 7.48 -2.59
CA GLY A 26 0.72 8.80 -2.17
C GLY A 26 -0.40 9.84 -2.09
N ARG A 27 -1.32 9.86 -3.06
CA ARG A 27 -2.53 10.72 -2.97
C ARG A 27 -3.43 10.33 -1.81
N MET A 28 -3.60 9.03 -1.56
CA MET A 28 -4.44 8.51 -0.47
C MET A 28 -3.93 8.92 0.92
N PHE A 29 -2.61 9.08 1.09
CA PHE A 29 -2.00 9.40 2.38
C PHE A 29 -1.54 10.88 2.51
N SER A 30 -1.60 11.68 1.44
CA SER A 30 -1.15 13.09 1.41
C SER A 30 -2.27 14.15 1.36
N SER A 31 -3.52 13.81 1.06
CA SER A 31 -4.59 14.80 0.90
C SER A 31 -5.95 14.24 1.31
N SER A 32 -6.96 15.12 1.43
CA SER A 32 -8.33 14.95 1.97
C SER A 32 -9.23 13.89 1.33
N TRP A 33 -8.65 12.83 0.75
CA TRP A 33 -9.31 11.58 0.36
C TRP A 33 -9.69 10.71 1.58
N GLU A 34 -9.38 11.14 2.82
CA GLU A 34 -9.75 10.49 4.08
C GLU A 34 -11.18 9.90 4.08
N THR A 35 -12.10 10.49 3.31
CA THR A 35 -13.48 10.04 3.13
C THR A 35 -13.66 8.63 2.51
N SER A 36 -12.68 8.09 1.77
CA SER A 36 -12.85 6.80 1.07
C SER A 36 -12.05 5.63 1.66
N LEU A 37 -11.15 5.89 2.61
CA LEU A 37 -10.48 4.85 3.38
C LEU A 37 -11.15 4.74 4.75
N ILE A 38 -12.17 3.90 4.82
CA ILE A 38 -12.81 3.57 6.09
C ILE A 38 -12.03 2.39 6.69
N PRO A 39 -11.35 2.57 7.83
CA PRO A 39 -10.70 1.45 8.49
C PRO A 39 -11.75 0.45 8.97
N ASN A 40 -11.38 -0.83 9.04
CA ASN A 40 -12.24 -1.85 9.63
C ASN A 40 -12.30 -1.71 11.17
N GLN A 41 -13.05 -2.60 11.84
CA GLN A 41 -13.24 -2.58 13.30
C GLN A 41 -11.93 -2.65 14.11
N ARG A 42 -10.83 -3.09 13.49
CA ARG A 42 -9.50 -3.18 14.11
C ARG A 42 -8.63 -1.95 13.84
N GLY A 43 -9.14 -0.94 13.14
CA GLY A 43 -8.35 0.22 12.71
C GLY A 43 -7.41 -0.10 11.53
N GLU A 44 -7.61 -1.21 10.84
CA GLU A 44 -6.79 -1.65 9.70
C GLU A 44 -7.45 -1.22 8.37
N TYR A 45 -6.65 -0.91 7.35
CA TYR A 45 -7.16 -0.49 6.04
C TYR A 45 -7.08 -1.63 5.04
N GLU A 46 -8.24 -2.16 4.64
CA GLU A 46 -8.33 -3.15 3.56
C GLU A 46 -8.21 -2.44 2.22
N ILE A 47 -7.19 -2.79 1.45
CA ILE A 47 -6.89 -2.14 0.17
C ILE A 47 -6.50 -3.17 -0.89
N ALA A 48 -6.37 -2.72 -2.14
CA ALA A 48 -5.78 -3.47 -3.24
C ALA A 48 -6.47 -4.83 -3.49
N ASN A 49 -7.81 -4.82 -3.55
CA ASN A 49 -8.58 -6.01 -3.90
C ASN A 49 -8.10 -6.60 -5.23
N GLY A 50 -7.84 -7.91 -5.26
CA GLY A 50 -7.31 -8.62 -6.43
C GLY A 50 -5.79 -8.54 -6.61
N ILE A 51 -5.05 -7.92 -5.68
CA ILE A 51 -3.58 -7.94 -5.66
C ILE A 51 -3.10 -8.89 -4.55
N SER A 52 -2.19 -9.81 -4.89
CA SER A 52 -1.61 -10.71 -3.90
C SER A 52 -0.59 -10.00 -3.01
N ALA A 53 -0.41 -10.51 -1.80
CA ALA A 53 0.55 -9.98 -0.83
C ALA A 53 1.99 -9.89 -1.40
N THR A 54 2.39 -10.85 -2.23
CA THR A 54 3.71 -10.90 -2.88
C THR A 54 3.91 -9.73 -3.86
N ILE A 55 2.89 -9.42 -4.65
CA ILE A 55 2.94 -8.29 -5.60
C ILE A 55 2.96 -6.98 -4.82
N PHE A 56 2.14 -6.89 -3.77
CA PHE A 56 2.11 -5.70 -2.92
C PHE A 56 3.46 -5.45 -2.23
N ARG A 57 4.17 -6.51 -1.81
CA ARG A 57 5.54 -6.38 -1.27
C ARG A 57 6.48 -5.74 -2.30
N ALA A 58 6.45 -6.19 -3.55
CA ALA A 58 7.28 -5.62 -4.61
C ALA A 58 6.92 -4.15 -4.91
N LEU A 59 5.65 -3.75 -4.73
CA LEU A 59 5.24 -2.34 -4.78
C LEU A 59 5.81 -1.54 -3.61
N LEU A 60 5.84 -2.09 -2.39
CA LEU A 60 6.45 -1.39 -1.24
C LEU A 60 7.95 -1.19 -1.42
N ASP A 61 8.64 -2.10 -2.11
CA ASP A 61 10.06 -1.93 -2.47
C ASP A 61 10.24 -0.69 -3.37
N PHE A 62 9.33 -0.42 -4.30
CA PHE A 62 9.38 0.80 -5.10
C PHE A 62 9.33 2.07 -4.25
N TYR A 63 8.46 2.12 -3.24
CA TYR A 63 8.40 3.28 -2.35
C TYR A 63 9.65 3.42 -1.46
N SER A 64 10.35 2.33 -1.18
CA SER A 64 11.53 2.32 -0.28
C SER A 64 12.85 2.57 -1.01
N ILE A 65 13.05 1.95 -2.18
CA ILE A 65 14.32 1.97 -2.93
C ILE A 65 14.18 2.49 -4.36
N GLY A 66 12.97 2.85 -4.81
CA GLY A 66 12.72 3.43 -6.14
C GLY A 66 12.62 2.41 -7.28
N THR A 67 12.69 1.10 -7.00
CA THR A 67 12.66 0.05 -8.03
C THR A 67 11.70 -1.08 -7.65
N ILE A 68 10.95 -1.59 -8.63
CA ILE A 68 10.16 -2.82 -8.47
C ILE A 68 11.01 -4.01 -8.89
N ARG A 69 11.17 -4.99 -8.01
CA ARG A 69 11.72 -6.30 -8.36
C ARG A 69 10.54 -7.23 -8.64
N CYS A 70 10.35 -7.59 -9.92
CA CYS A 70 9.27 -8.49 -10.31
C CYS A 70 9.38 -9.81 -9.53
N PRO A 71 8.34 -10.20 -8.79
CA PRO A 71 8.34 -11.49 -8.11
C PRO A 71 8.49 -12.63 -9.12
N PRO A 72 9.18 -13.73 -8.77
CA PRO A 72 9.37 -14.87 -9.66
C PRO A 72 8.06 -15.58 -10.05
N SER A 73 6.97 -15.32 -9.33
CA SER A 73 5.63 -15.83 -9.64
C SER A 73 4.91 -15.06 -10.75
N VAL A 74 5.52 -14.02 -11.32
CA VAL A 74 4.97 -13.20 -12.41
C VAL A 74 5.86 -13.38 -13.64
N SER A 75 5.25 -13.63 -14.80
CA SER A 75 5.95 -13.81 -16.10
C SER A 75 5.29 -12.97 -17.19
#